data_AF-A0A970GM62-F1
#
_entry.id   AF-A0A970GM62-F1
#
_cell.length_a   1.000
_cell.length_b   1.000
_cell.length_c   1.000
_cell.angle_alpha   90.00
_cell.angle_beta   90.00
_cell.angle_gamma   90.00
#
_symmetry.space_group_name_H-M   'P 1'
#
loop_
_entity.id
_entity.type
_entity.pdbx_description
1 polymer ?
#
loop_
_entity_poly.entity_id
_entity_poly.type
_entity_poly.pdbx_seq_one_letter_code
_entity_poly.pdbx_strand_id
1 'polypeptide(L)'
;FVRIHEFTEELNNDLFEKFDEIAELIKMRNEKPLARVEDYLKNTTIQELDKDKFTADEVLQILKDDYTKLKNLAIDIRNTADDEGDFEVVAILEGHVAGYSKNLWFIDAMLS
;
A
#
# COMPACT_ATOMS: atom_id res chain seq x y z
N PHE A 1 19.96 -2.22 11.51
CA PHE A 1 18.77 -2.21 12.40
C PHE A 1 18.09 -0.84 12.39
N VAL A 2 18.64 0.21 13.03
CA VAL A 2 18.00 1.54 13.17
C VAL A 2 17.40 2.09 11.87
N ARG A 3 18.21 2.18 10.80
CA ARG A 3 17.75 2.68 9.49
C ARG A 3 16.54 1.93 8.91
N ILE A 4 16.51 0.60 9.08
CA ILE A 4 15.40 -0.23 8.59
C ILE A 4 14.16 -0.03 9.47
N HIS A 5 14.35 0.09 10.79
CA HIS A 5 13.25 0.36 11.71
C HIS A 5 12.57 1.70 11.42
N GLU A 6 13.34 2.77 11.31
CA GLU A 6 12.83 4.11 10.97
C GLU A 6 12.13 4.09 9.60
N PHE A 7 12.73 3.45 8.60
CA PHE A 7 12.11 3.31 7.29
C PHE A 7 10.77 2.55 7.35
N THR A 8 10.69 1.42 8.07
CA THR A 8 9.42 0.69 8.23
C THR A 8 8.35 1.48 8.99
N GLU A 9 8.75 2.34 9.93
CA GLU A 9 7.84 3.23 10.63
C GLU A 9 7.28 4.32 9.70
N GLU A 10 8.13 4.92 8.87
CA GLU A 10 7.69 5.86 7.82
C GLU A 10 6.70 5.20 6.85
N LEU A 11 7.00 3.98 6.38
CA LEU A 11 6.11 3.22 5.50
C LEU A 11 4.76 2.91 6.18
N ASN A 12 4.75 2.57 7.46
CA ASN A 12 3.51 2.31 8.19
C ASN A 12 2.65 3.57 8.28
N ASN A 13 3.25 4.71 8.62
CA ASN A 13 2.52 5.99 8.72
C ASN A 13 1.91 6.38 7.37
N ASP A 14 2.68 6.27 6.27
CA ASP A 14 2.19 6.54 4.91
C ASP A 14 1.02 5.62 4.51
N LEU A 15 1.10 4.32 4.86
CA LEU A 15 0.02 3.37 4.60
C LEU A 15 -1.24 3.68 5.42
N PHE A 16 -1.11 4.12 6.67
CA PHE A 16 -2.26 4.53 7.48
C PHE A 16 -2.95 5.77 6.92
N GLU A 17 -2.19 6.75 6.43
CA GLU A 17 -2.76 7.93 5.76
C GLU A 17 -3.52 7.54 4.48
N LYS A 18 -2.94 6.67 3.65
CA LYS A 18 -3.60 6.14 2.44
C LYS A 18 -4.84 5.33 2.76
N PHE A 19 -4.80 4.55 3.83
CA PHE A 19 -5.94 3.77 4.30
C PHE A 19 -7.12 4.67 4.68
N ASP A 20 -6.86 5.74 5.43
CA ASP A 20 -7.88 6.70 5.85
C ASP A 20 -8.44 7.47 4.65
N GLU A 21 -7.58 7.97 3.75
CA GLU A 21 -7.99 8.68 2.53
C GLU A 21 -8.95 7.85 1.66
N ILE A 22 -8.66 6.55 1.47
CA ILE A 22 -9.54 5.65 0.71
C ILE A 22 -10.84 5.35 1.48
N ALA A 23 -10.78 5.17 2.80
CA ALA A 23 -11.97 4.96 3.61
C ALA A 23 -12.91 6.18 3.59
N GLU A 24 -12.35 7.39 3.66
CA GLU A 24 -13.07 8.66 3.56
C GLU A 24 -13.67 8.84 2.16
N LEU A 25 -12.94 8.52 1.09
CA LEU A 25 -13.45 8.55 -0.28
C LEU A 25 -14.67 7.64 -0.46
N ILE A 26 -14.60 6.41 0.05
CA ILE A 26 -15.74 5.47 0.05
C ILE A 26 -16.92 6.08 0.82
N LYS A 27 -16.67 6.72 1.97
CA LYS A 27 -17.71 7.39 2.75
C LYS A 27 -18.33 8.60 2.05
N MET A 28 -17.54 9.41 1.35
CA MET A 28 -18.02 10.56 0.56
C MET A 28 -18.99 10.13 -0.53
N ARG A 29 -18.87 8.89 -1.02
CA ARG A 29 -19.76 8.26 -2.00
C ARG A 29 -20.99 7.59 -1.38
N ASN A 30 -21.24 7.80 -0.08
CA ASN A 30 -22.28 7.14 0.71
C ASN A 30 -22.15 5.62 0.78
N GLU A 31 -20.97 5.08 0.51
CA GLU A 31 -20.67 3.65 0.64
C GLU A 31 -20.08 3.32 2.02
N LYS A 32 -19.95 2.03 2.33
CA LYS A 32 -19.41 1.56 3.61
C LYS A 32 -18.08 0.84 3.41
N PRO A 33 -16.94 1.43 3.85
CA PRO A 33 -15.67 0.70 3.87
C PRO A 33 -15.75 -0.45 4.89
N LEU A 34 -14.91 -1.46 4.69
CA LEU A 34 -14.77 -2.55 5.65
C LEU A 34 -14.35 -1.98 7.01
N ALA A 35 -14.91 -2.52 8.09
CA ALA A 35 -14.72 -1.96 9.44
C ALA A 35 -14.17 -2.99 10.44
N ARG A 36 -14.07 -4.26 10.05
CA ARG A 36 -13.60 -5.35 10.93
C ARG A 36 -12.32 -5.92 10.33
N VAL A 37 -11.31 -6.15 11.17
CA VAL A 37 -10.03 -6.75 10.76
C VAL A 37 -10.24 -8.09 10.06
N GLU A 38 -11.20 -8.91 10.52
CA GLU A 38 -11.52 -10.18 9.87
C GLU A 38 -12.01 -10.04 8.41
N ASP A 39 -12.64 -8.91 8.07
CA ASP A 39 -13.11 -8.68 6.70
C ASP A 39 -11.93 -8.29 5.82
N TYR A 40 -10.97 -7.51 6.35
CA TYR A 40 -9.71 -7.24 5.66
C TYR A 40 -8.90 -8.50 5.41
N LEU A 41 -8.77 -9.39 6.42
CA LEU A 41 -8.05 -10.67 6.27
C LEU A 41 -8.66 -11.57 5.18
N LYS A 42 -9.97 -11.50 4.96
CA LYS A 42 -10.66 -12.28 3.91
C LYS A 42 -10.49 -11.71 2.50
N ASN A 43 -10.23 -10.40 2.37
CA ASN A 43 -10.21 -9.69 1.08
C ASN A 43 -8.81 -9.22 0.65
N THR A 44 -7.83 -9.24 1.55
CA THR A 44 -6.45 -8.79 1.27
C THR A 44 -5.71 -9.74 0.33
N THR A 45 -4.84 -9.18 -0.51
CA THR A 45 -3.88 -9.92 -1.34
C THR A 45 -2.51 -10.10 -0.63
N ILE A 46 -2.32 -9.42 0.50
CA ILE A 46 -1.13 -9.52 1.35
C ILE A 46 -1.40 -10.56 2.44
N GLN A 47 -0.51 -11.54 2.57
CA GLN A 47 -0.65 -12.66 3.51
C GLN A 47 0.06 -12.36 4.83
N GLU A 48 -0.49 -12.84 5.94
CA GLU A 48 0.22 -12.84 7.21
C GLU A 48 1.45 -13.77 7.16
N LEU A 49 2.48 -13.41 7.91
CA LEU A 49 3.72 -14.17 7.98
C LEU A 49 3.76 -14.98 9.28
N ASP A 50 4.00 -16.29 9.16
CA ASP A 50 4.11 -17.20 10.31
C ASP A 50 5.50 -17.19 10.98
N LYS A 51 6.39 -16.29 10.56
CA LYS A 51 7.79 -16.19 11.02
C LYS A 51 7.95 -15.03 12.01
N ASP A 52 8.73 -15.23 13.08
CA ASP A 52 8.93 -14.24 14.16
C ASP A 52 10.34 -13.60 14.18
N LYS A 53 11.23 -13.99 13.26
CA LYS A 53 12.60 -13.47 13.14
C LYS A 53 12.96 -13.27 11.68
N PHE A 54 13.48 -12.10 11.36
CA PHE A 54 13.85 -11.73 10.00
C PHE A 54 15.23 -11.07 9.95
N THR A 55 15.96 -11.31 8.87
CA THR A 55 17.11 -10.48 8.51
C THR A 55 16.63 -9.18 7.87
N ALA A 56 17.51 -8.17 7.79
CA ALA A 56 17.18 -6.92 7.11
C ALA A 56 16.82 -7.15 5.63
N ASP A 57 17.58 -8.00 4.94
CA ASP A 57 17.36 -8.32 3.53
C ASP A 57 16.03 -9.06 3.31
N GLU A 58 15.65 -9.97 4.23
CA GLU A 58 14.35 -10.63 4.19
C GLU A 58 13.20 -9.63 4.32
N VAL A 59 13.29 -8.69 5.26
CA VAL A 59 12.29 -7.63 5.43
C VAL A 59 12.19 -6.78 4.17
N LEU A 60 13.32 -6.35 3.60
CA LEU A 60 13.34 -5.52 2.40
C LEU A 60 12.78 -6.27 1.18
N GLN A 61 13.05 -7.57 1.05
CA GLN A 61 12.48 -8.37 -0.04
C GLN A 61 10.97 -8.55 0.10
N ILE A 62 10.48 -8.78 1.32
CA ILE A 62 9.03 -8.85 1.60
C ILE A 62 8.36 -7.52 1.26
N LEU A 63 8.94 -6.40 1.74
CA LEU A 63 8.42 -5.06 1.44
C LEU A 63 8.42 -4.78 -0.07
N LYS A 64 9.46 -5.17 -0.80
CA LYS A 64 9.51 -5.02 -2.25
C LYS A 64 8.35 -5.74 -2.93
N ASP A 65 8.09 -6.98 -2.53
CA ASP A 65 7.04 -7.80 -3.12
C ASP A 65 5.65 -7.22 -2.81
N ASP A 66 5.40 -6.80 -1.57
CA ASP A 66 4.11 -6.25 -1.16
C ASP A 66 3.87 -4.85 -1.76
N TYR A 67 4.88 -3.98 -1.80
CA TYR A 67 4.76 -2.68 -2.48
C TYR A 67 4.55 -2.82 -3.98
N THR A 68 5.09 -3.88 -4.61
CA THR A 68 4.81 -4.19 -6.02
C THR A 68 3.35 -4.57 -6.21
N LYS A 69 2.78 -5.40 -5.32
CA LYS A 69 1.35 -5.75 -5.36
C LYS A 69 0.46 -4.53 -5.14
N LEU A 70 0.77 -3.69 -4.15
CA LEU A 70 0.03 -2.45 -3.86
C LEU A 70 0.05 -1.49 -5.05
N LYS A 71 1.23 -1.30 -5.67
CA LYS A 71 1.36 -0.47 -6.87
C LYS A 71 0.53 -1.00 -8.04
N ASN A 72 0.57 -2.30 -8.30
CA ASN A 72 -0.20 -2.88 -9.39
C ASN A 72 -1.70 -2.76 -9.15
N LEU A 73 -2.17 -3.02 -7.92
CA LEU A 73 -3.58 -2.84 -7.55
C LEU A 73 -4.01 -1.37 -7.72
N ALA A 74 -3.18 -0.42 -7.32
CA ALA A 74 -3.46 0.99 -7.51
C ALA A 74 -3.53 1.39 -8.99
N ILE A 75 -2.67 0.83 -9.85
CA ILE A 75 -2.73 1.04 -11.31
C ILE A 75 -4.04 0.47 -11.88
N ASP A 76 -4.44 -0.73 -11.47
CA ASP A 76 -5.65 -1.38 -11.98
C ASP A 76 -6.91 -0.60 -11.60
N ILE A 77 -7.01 -0.15 -10.34
CA ILE A 77 -8.12 0.69 -9.86
C ILE A 77 -8.11 2.04 -10.58
N ARG A 78 -6.94 2.68 -10.73
CA ARG A 78 -6.79 3.95 -11.44
C ARG A 78 -7.27 3.84 -12.88
N ASN A 79 -6.90 2.79 -13.59
CA ASN A 79 -7.33 2.61 -14.99
C ASN A 79 -8.83 2.38 -15.10
N THR A 80 -9.40 1.59 -14.19
CA THR A 80 -10.86 1.40 -14.12
C THR A 80 -11.58 2.73 -13.88
N ALA A 81 -11.07 3.55 -12.96
CA ALA A 81 -11.64 4.87 -12.67
C ALA A 81 -11.53 5.83 -13.86
N ASP A 82 -10.42 5.80 -14.61
CA ASP A 82 -10.22 6.61 -15.82
C ASP A 82 -11.22 6.24 -16.92
N ASP A 83 -11.46 4.94 -17.13
CA ASP A 83 -12.46 4.44 -18.08
C ASP A 83 -13.89 4.89 -17.70
N GLU A 84 -14.16 5.06 -16.40
CA GLU A 84 -15.44 5.55 -15.86
C GLU A 84 -15.53 7.09 -15.80
N GLY A 85 -14.45 7.81 -16.12
CA GLY A 85 -14.37 9.26 -16.02
C GLY A 85 -14.33 9.79 -14.58
N ASP A 86 -13.87 8.96 -13.64
CA ASP A 86 -13.78 9.27 -12.22
C ASP A 86 -12.44 9.94 -11.87
N PHE A 87 -12.37 11.24 -12.14
CA PHE A 87 -11.15 12.03 -11.95
C PHE A 87 -10.66 12.08 -10.49
N GLU A 88 -11.54 11.91 -9.50
CA GLU A 88 -11.17 11.95 -8.09
C GLU A 88 -10.38 10.71 -7.69
N VAL A 89 -10.88 9.52 -8.03
CA VAL A 89 -10.15 8.25 -7.78
C VAL A 89 -8.86 8.22 -8.59
N VAL A 90 -8.89 8.67 -9.84
CA VAL A 90 -7.68 8.75 -10.68
C VAL A 90 -6.60 9.59 -10.01
N ALA A 91 -6.92 10.80 -9.56
CA ALA A 91 -5.95 11.70 -8.95
C ALA A 91 -5.34 11.12 -7.67
N ILE A 92 -6.16 10.54 -6.79
CA ILE A 92 -5.70 9.91 -5.55
C ILE A 92 -4.75 8.75 -5.86
N LEU A 93 -5.15 7.85 -6.77
CA LEU A 93 -4.40 6.64 -7.05
C LEU A 93 -3.11 6.91 -7.85
N GLU A 94 -3.07 7.94 -8.69
CA GLU A 94 -1.82 8.40 -9.30
C GLU A 94 -0.81 8.88 -8.25
N GLY A 95 -1.29 9.59 -7.22
CA GLY A 95 -0.49 9.96 -6.05
C GLY A 95 0.06 8.73 -5.30
N HIS A 96 -0.78 7.72 -5.07
CA HIS A 96 -0.38 6.48 -4.43
C HIS A 96 0.68 5.73 -5.26
N VAL A 97 0.48 5.60 -6.58
CA VAL A 97 1.41 4.96 -7.51
C VAL A 97 2.78 5.66 -7.53
N ALA A 98 2.78 7.00 -7.48
CA ALA A 98 4.02 7.77 -7.39
C ALA A 98 4.76 7.48 -6.06
N GLY A 99 4.03 7.47 -4.94
CA GLY A 99 4.57 7.12 -3.62
C GLY A 99 5.17 5.71 -3.59
N TYR A 100 4.42 4.71 -4.06
CA TYR A 100 4.91 3.33 -4.13
C TYR A 100 6.15 3.19 -5.02
N SER A 101 6.19 3.90 -6.15
CA SER A 101 7.36 3.88 -7.04
C SER A 101 8.61 4.43 -6.37
N LYS A 102 8.48 5.49 -5.57
CA LYS A 102 9.57 6.06 -4.79
C LYS A 102 10.05 5.09 -3.71
N ASN A 103 9.13 4.44 -3.00
CA ASN A 103 9.47 3.49 -1.95
C ASN A 103 10.15 2.23 -2.53
N LEU A 104 9.68 1.72 -3.67
CA LEU A 104 10.34 0.63 -4.39
C LEU A 104 11.77 0.98 -4.78
N TRP A 105 12.02 2.20 -5.28
CA TRP A 105 13.37 2.67 -5.56
C TRP A 105 14.26 2.69 -4.31
N PHE A 106 13.75 3.18 -3.17
CA PHE A 106 14.49 3.15 -1.91
C PHE A 106 14.81 1.73 -1.45
N ILE A 107 13.85 0.82 -1.53
CA ILE A 107 14.03 -0.59 -1.17
C ILE A 107 15.10 -1.23 -2.05
N ASP A 108 15.04 -1.03 -3.37
CA ASP A 108 16.04 -1.53 -4.31
C ASP A 108 17.44 -0.98 -4.00
N ALA A 109 17.55 0.30 -3.65
CA ALA A 109 18.82 0.92 -3.26
C ALA A 109 19.36 0.39 -1.93
N MET A 110 18.51 -0.09 -1.02
CA MET A 110 18.93 -0.71 0.25
C MET A 110 19.33 -2.19 0.08
N LEU A 111 18.81 -2.86 -0.94
CA LEU A 111 19.16 -4.25 -1.31
C LEU A 111 20.42 -4.35 -2.18
N SER A 112 20.92 -3.21 -2.68
CA SER A 112 22.08 -3.13 -3.58
C SER A 112 23.43 -3.15 -2.84
#